data_AF-A0A2J4YFJ1-F1
#
_entry.id   AF-A0A2J4YFJ1-F1
#
_cell.length_a   1.000
_cell.length_b   1.000
_cell.length_c   1.000
_cell.angle_alpha   90.00
_cell.angle_beta   90.00
_cell.angle_gamma   90.00
#
_symmetry.space_group_name_H-M   'P 1'
#
loop_
_entity.id
_entity.type
_entity.pdbx_description
1 polymer ?
#
loop_
_entity_poly.entity_id
_entity_poly.type
_entity_poly.pdbx_seq_one_letter_code
_entity_poly.pdbx_strand_id
1 'polypeptide(L)'
;MADSNLWHETLHDHFGQYFSVDNVLYHEKTDHQDLIIFENAAFGRVMALDGVVQTTERDEFIYHEMMTHVPLMAHGQAKHVLIIGGGDGAM
;
A
#
# COMPACT_ATOMS: atom_id res chain seq x y z
N MET A 1 -1.84 -24.48 -16.89
CA MET A 1 -1.66 -23.61 -15.72
C MET A 1 -2.04 -22.23 -16.19
N ALA A 2 -2.98 -21.54 -15.54
CA ALA A 2 -3.47 -20.26 -16.03
C ALA A 2 -2.32 -19.26 -16.09
N ASP A 3 -2.18 -18.55 -17.22
CA ASP A 3 -1.29 -17.40 -17.35
C ASP A 3 -1.69 -16.38 -16.27
N SER A 4 -0.98 -16.38 -15.14
CA SER A 4 -1.24 -15.40 -14.08
C SER A 4 -0.68 -14.07 -14.57
N ASN A 5 -1.54 -13.07 -14.78
CA ASN A 5 -1.09 -11.69 -14.92
C ASN A 5 -0.38 -11.31 -13.62
N LEU A 6 0.95 -11.17 -13.68
CA LEU A 6 1.76 -10.73 -12.55
C LEU A 6 1.99 -9.23 -12.64
N TRP A 7 1.80 -8.53 -11.53
CA TRP A 7 2.27 -7.16 -11.35
C TRP A 7 3.58 -7.19 -10.55
N HIS A 8 4.59 -6.49 -11.04
CA HIS A 8 5.93 -6.45 -10.47
C HIS A 8 6.20 -5.09 -9.86
N GLU A 9 6.67 -5.07 -8.61
CA GLU A 9 7.11 -3.84 -7.97
C GLU A 9 8.45 -3.37 -8.54
N THR A 10 8.61 -2.06 -8.71
CA THR A 10 9.79 -1.42 -9.31
C THR A 10 10.56 -0.52 -8.34
N LEU A 11 10.44 -0.75 -7.03
CA LEU A 11 11.18 0.01 -6.02
C LEU A 11 12.70 -0.11 -6.17
N HIS A 12 13.17 -1.27 -6.65
CA HIS A 12 14.59 -1.55 -6.82
C HIS A 12 14.88 -2.20 -8.19
N ASP A 13 16.02 -1.87 -8.79
CA ASP A 13 16.35 -2.28 -10.16
C ASP A 13 16.70 -3.77 -10.33
N HIS A 14 17.08 -4.45 -9.23
CA HIS A 14 17.71 -5.78 -9.30
C HIS A 14 16.96 -6.87 -8.52
N PHE A 15 15.97 -6.50 -7.73
CA PHE A 15 15.11 -7.42 -7.00
C PHE A 15 13.79 -6.73 -6.69
N GLY A 16 12.76 -7.52 -6.36
CA GLY A 16 11.47 -6.96 -5.98
C GLY A 16 10.52 -8.07 -5.56
N GLN A 17 9.31 -7.65 -5.25
CA GLN A 17 8.16 -8.52 -5.02
C GLN A 17 7.20 -8.45 -6.20
N TYR A 18 6.34 -9.45 -6.31
CA TYR A 18 5.32 -9.52 -7.35
C TYR A 18 4.04 -10.12 -6.80
N PHE A 19 2.92 -9.76 -7.41
CA PHE A 19 1.59 -10.20 -7.00
C PHE A 19 0.84 -10.73 -8.22
N SER A 20 0.10 -11.82 -8.04
CA SER A 20 -0.92 -12.19 -9.02
C SER A 20 -2.03 -11.15 -9.02
N VAL A 21 -2.48 -10.75 -10.20
CA VAL A 21 -3.57 -9.80 -10.38
C VAL A 21 -4.82 -10.58 -10.77
N ASP A 22 -5.80 -10.61 -9.87
CA ASP A 22 -7.09 -11.25 -10.15
C ASP A 22 -8.01 -10.29 -10.92
N ASN A 23 -8.01 -9.01 -10.52
CA ASN A 23 -8.86 -7.97 -11.12
C ASN A 23 -8.25 -6.58 -10.89
N VAL A 24 -8.20 -5.74 -11.92
CA VAL A 24 -7.77 -4.34 -11.78
C VAL A 24 -9.01 -3.49 -11.50
N LEU A 25 -9.07 -2.87 -10.32
CA LEU A 25 -10.19 -2.03 -9.89
C LEU A 25 -10.05 -0.59 -10.41
N TYR A 26 -8.82 -0.10 -10.44
CA TYR A 26 -8.50 1.25 -10.88
C TYR A 26 -7.09 1.30 -11.46
N HIS A 27 -6.91 2.01 -12.57
CA HIS A 27 -5.58 2.34 -13.08
C HIS A 27 -5.65 3.70 -13.77
N GLU A 28 -4.87 4.65 -13.26
CA GLU A 28 -4.72 5.97 -13.87
C GLU A 28 -3.24 6.35 -13.91
N LYS A 29 -2.78 6.71 -15.11
CA LYS A 29 -1.45 7.24 -15.33
C LYS A 29 -1.55 8.68 -15.81
N THR A 30 -0.95 9.58 -15.05
CA THR A 30 -0.80 11.00 -15.38
C THR A 30 0.67 11.30 -15.68
N ASP A 31 0.97 12.52 -16.11
CA ASP A 31 2.37 12.98 -16.29
C ASP A 31 3.16 13.05 -14.98
N HIS A 32 2.47 13.00 -13.82
CA HIS A 32 3.07 13.15 -12.51
C HIS A 32 3.17 11.84 -11.73
N GLN A 33 2.24 10.92 -11.94
CA GLN A 33 2.13 9.69 -11.17
C GLN A 33 1.36 8.59 -11.89
N ASP A 34 1.70 7.34 -11.62
CA ASP A 34 1.03 6.11 -12.06
C ASP A 34 0.38 5.41 -10.85
N LEU A 35 -0.95 5.51 -10.71
CA LEU A 35 -1.71 4.93 -9.61
C LEU A 35 -2.49 3.71 -10.08
N ILE A 36 -2.27 2.56 -9.43
CA ILE A 36 -3.01 1.33 -9.68
C ILE A 36 -3.58 0.75 -8.39
N ILE A 37 -4.82 0.25 -8.46
CA ILE A 37 -5.47 -0.53 -7.41
C ILE A 37 -5.97 -1.83 -8.04
N PHE A 38 -5.54 -2.96 -7.50
CA PHE A 38 -5.94 -4.28 -7.99
C PHE A 38 -6.22 -5.26 -6.85
N GLU A 39 -6.98 -6.30 -7.14
CA GLU A 39 -7.29 -7.41 -6.23
C GLU A 39 -6.27 -8.53 -6.40
N ASN A 40 -5.82 -9.05 -5.26
CA ASN A 40 -4.91 -10.18 -5.14
C ASN A 40 -5.45 -11.16 -4.10
N ALA A 41 -5.52 -12.45 -4.45
CA ALA A 41 -6.03 -13.50 -3.58
C ALA A 41 -5.32 -13.62 -2.22
N ALA A 42 -4.04 -13.26 -2.14
CA ALA A 42 -3.27 -13.37 -0.91
C ALA A 42 -3.39 -12.12 -0.03
N PHE A 43 -3.38 -10.91 -0.60
CA PHE A 43 -3.28 -9.65 0.14
C PHE A 43 -4.52 -8.74 0.06
N GLY A 44 -5.58 -9.18 -0.62
CA GLY A 44 -6.79 -8.38 -0.84
C GLY A 44 -6.52 -7.27 -1.86
N ARG A 45 -7.03 -6.07 -1.61
CA ARG A 45 -6.71 -4.91 -2.46
C ARG A 45 -5.29 -4.42 -2.23
N VAL A 46 -4.54 -4.25 -3.30
CA VAL A 46 -3.18 -3.68 -3.32
C VAL A 46 -3.23 -2.34 -4.03
N MET A 47 -2.76 -1.29 -3.37
CA MET A 47 -2.55 0.03 -3.98
C MET A 47 -1.06 0.26 -4.22
N ALA A 48 -0.70 0.61 -5.45
CA ALA A 48 0.65 1.01 -5.79
C ALA A 48 0.67 2.37 -6.50
N LEU A 49 1.72 3.13 -6.24
CA LEU A 49 1.99 4.44 -6.82
C LEU A 49 3.39 4.41 -7.43
N ASP A 50 3.51 4.82 -8.69
CA ASP A 50 4.75 4.83 -9.45
C ASP A 50 5.51 3.49 -9.41
N GLY A 51 4.76 2.39 -9.45
CA GLY A 51 5.30 1.04 -9.43
C GLY A 51 5.74 0.54 -8.05
N VAL A 52 5.47 1.27 -6.97
CA VAL A 52 5.82 0.91 -5.59
C VAL A 52 4.56 0.69 -4.75
N VAL A 53 4.49 -0.43 -4.02
CA VAL A 53 3.37 -0.74 -3.13
C VAL A 53 3.29 0.30 -2.02
N GLN A 54 2.10 0.86 -1.81
CA GLN A 54 1.82 1.83 -0.77
C GLN A 54 1.14 1.17 0.44
N THR A 55 0.14 0.32 0.18
CA THR A 55 -0.59 -0.40 1.22
C THR A 55 -1.27 -1.64 0.64
N THR A 56 -1.51 -2.66 1.49
CA THR A 56 -2.34 -3.82 1.14
C THR A 56 -3.39 -4.08 2.21
N GLU A 57 -4.59 -4.42 1.80
CA GLU A 57 -5.75 -4.61 2.69
C GLU A 57 -5.46 -5.61 3.82
N ARG A 58 -4.70 -6.67 3.55
CA ARG A 58 -4.53 -7.76 4.52
C ARG A 58 -3.50 -7.47 5.61
N ASP A 59 -2.52 -6.61 5.36
CA ASP A 59 -1.37 -6.41 6.28
C ASP A 59 -1.12 -4.96 6.69
N GLU A 60 -1.86 -4.00 6.13
CA GLU A 60 -1.74 -2.58 6.45
C GLU A 60 -1.78 -2.29 7.96
N PHE A 61 -2.60 -3.06 8.70
CA PHE A 61 -2.77 -2.87 10.14
C PHE A 61 -1.44 -2.97 10.91
N ILE A 62 -0.49 -3.79 10.45
CA ILE A 62 0.82 -3.94 11.09
C ILE A 62 1.56 -2.59 11.05
N TYR A 63 1.53 -1.92 9.90
CA TYR A 63 2.19 -0.63 9.72
C TYR A 63 1.45 0.47 10.50
N HIS A 64 0.13 0.59 10.32
CA HIS A 64 -0.65 1.67 10.92
C HIS A 64 -0.73 1.56 12.45
N GLU A 65 -0.97 0.37 13.01
CA GLU A 65 -1.00 0.19 14.47
C GLU A 65 0.35 0.54 15.10
N MET A 66 1.45 0.08 14.50
CA MET A 66 2.79 0.35 15.04
C MET A 66 3.18 1.82 14.90
N MET A 67 2.79 2.47 13.80
CA MET A 67 3.11 3.89 13.59
C MET A 67 2.22 4.81 14.43
N THR A 68 0.99 4.41 14.75
CA THR A 68 0.03 5.21 15.52
C THR A 68 0.12 4.95 17.02
N HIS A 69 0.00 3.71 17.46
CA HIS A 69 -0.17 3.41 18.88
C HIS A 69 1.11 3.57 19.70
N VAL A 70 2.26 3.20 19.15
CA VAL A 70 3.55 3.31 19.85
C VAL A 70 3.81 4.74 20.34
N PRO A 71 3.80 5.79 19.48
CA PRO A 71 4.05 7.16 19.96
C PRO A 71 2.94 7.71 20.85
N LEU A 72 1.66 7.39 20.58
CA LEU A 72 0.54 7.87 21.38
C LEU A 72 0.57 7.30 22.80
N MET A 73 0.81 6.01 22.94
CA MET A 73 0.93 5.35 24.24
C MET A 73 2.18 5.79 24.99
N ALA A 74 3.31 5.99 24.29
CA ALA A 74 4.52 6.52 24.89
C ALA A 74 4.34 7.96 25.43
N HIS A 75 3.55 8.80 24.74
CA HIS A 75 3.24 10.14 25.20
C HIS A 75 2.20 10.16 26.34
N GLY A 76 1.23 9.25 26.35
CA GLY A 76 0.27 9.02 27.43
C GLY A 76 -0.89 10.03 27.55
N GLN A 77 -0.77 11.22 26.95
CA GLN A 77 -1.81 12.27 27.00
C GLN A 77 -1.85 13.16 25.74
N ALA A 78 -1.54 12.59 24.57
CA ALA A 78 -1.60 13.35 23.32
C ALA A 78 -3.04 13.78 23.01
N LYS A 79 -3.25 15.07 22.66
CA LYS A 79 -4.58 15.66 22.37
C LYS A 79 -4.72 16.25 20.97
N HIS A 80 -3.60 16.60 20.36
CA HIS A 80 -3.52 17.16 19.02
C HIS A 80 -2.41 16.43 18.29
N VAL A 81 -2.74 15.89 17.12
CA VAL A 81 -1.85 15.08 16.29
C VAL A 81 -1.89 15.66 14.88
N LEU A 82 -0.74 15.70 14.23
CA LEU A 82 -0.60 16.06 12.83
C LEU A 82 -0.12 14.84 12.06
N ILE A 83 -0.89 14.44 11.04
CA ILE A 83 -0.48 13.44 10.06
C ILE A 83 -0.02 14.20 8.81
N ILE A 84 1.19 13.90 8.35
CA ILE A 84 1.74 14.42 7.09
C ILE A 84 1.87 13.23 6.15
N GLY A 85 1.21 13.28 5.00
CA GLY A 85 0.97 12.09 4.17
C GLY A 85 -0.30 11.36 4.60
N GLY A 86 -0.31 10.02 4.53
CA GLY A 86 -1.44 9.19 4.97
C GLY A 86 -2.70 9.34 4.12
N GLY A 87 -2.55 9.52 2.80
CA GLY A 87 -3.66 9.76 1.88
C GLY A 87 -4.64 8.57 1.75
N ASP A 88 -4.21 7.39 2.15
CA ASP A 88 -5.04 6.18 2.29
C ASP A 88 -6.04 6.26 3.45
N GLY A 89 -5.77 7.10 4.46
CA GLY A 89 -6.67 7.35 5.59
C GLY A 89 -6.65 6.30 6.70
N ALA A 90 -5.69 5.37 6.73
CA ALA A 90 -5.53 4.40 7.81
C ALA A 90 -4.71 4.92 9.01
N MET A 91 -4.06 6.10 8.86
CA MET A 91 -3.35 6.82 9.93
C MET A 91 -4.25 7.59 10.89
#